data_AF-A0A2V5YBY1-F1
#
_entry.id   AF-A0A2V5YBY1-F1
#
_cell.length_a   1.000
_cell.length_b   1.000
_cell.length_c   1.000
_cell.angle_alpha   90.00
_cell.angle_beta   90.00
_cell.angle_gamma   90.00
#
_symmetry.space_group_name_H-M   'P 1'
#
loop_
_entity.id
_entity.type
_entity.pdbx_description
1 polymer ?
#
loop_
_entity_poly.entity_id
_entity_poly.type
_entity_poly.pdbx_seq_one_letter_code
_entity_poly.pdbx_strand_id
1 'polypeptide(L)'
;GLKPKAAVVMIGTNNSNGEDNTPGQIADGVTAIVRKLRDRLPDTKILLLPIFPRGENFNNQRGKILQVNQVLQKLADRRNVLWVDFGYKFVTPEGRIPRDIMPDYLHLSPAGYEIWADSMEPVLGKILGS
;
A
#
# COMPACT_ATOMS: atom_id res chain seq x y z
N GLY A 1 6.35 26.77 0.90
CA GLY A 1 5.76 25.52 0.39
C GLY A 1 5.05 24.78 1.50
N LEU A 2 4.35 23.70 1.19
CA LEU A 2 3.66 22.84 2.17
C LEU A 2 4.66 22.25 3.20
N LYS A 3 4.22 22.03 4.44
CA LYS A 3 4.99 21.38 5.51
C LYS A 3 4.14 20.35 6.28
N PRO A 4 3.63 19.30 5.63
CA PRO A 4 2.82 18.29 6.30
C PRO A 4 3.68 17.43 7.23
N LYS A 5 3.13 17.00 8.37
CA LYS A 5 3.79 16.04 9.26
C LYS A 5 3.91 14.65 8.61
N ALA A 6 2.86 14.25 7.88
CA ALA A 6 2.74 12.92 7.28
C ALA A 6 2.31 13.00 5.80
N ALA A 7 2.76 12.01 5.01
CA ALA A 7 2.20 11.68 3.71
C ALA A 7 1.91 10.17 3.67
N VAL A 8 0.67 9.79 3.39
CA VAL A 8 0.29 8.37 3.21
C VAL A 8 0.33 8.04 1.73
N VAL A 9 1.04 6.98 1.34
CA VAL A 9 1.23 6.60 -0.06
C VAL A 9 0.76 5.17 -0.26
N MET A 10 -0.26 5.01 -1.12
CA MET A 10 -0.76 3.72 -1.61
C MET A 10 -1.11 3.89 -3.08
N ILE A 11 -0.23 3.40 -3.96
CA ILE A 11 -0.36 3.53 -5.42
C ILE A 11 0.24 2.30 -6.09
N GLY A 12 -0.22 1.99 -7.31
CA GLY A 12 0.36 0.96 -8.17
C GLY A 12 -0.60 -0.17 -8.59
N THR A 13 -1.76 -0.32 -7.96
CA THR A 13 -2.73 -1.39 -8.31
C THR A 13 -3.18 -1.34 -9.77
N ASN A 14 -3.38 -0.15 -10.34
CA ASN A 14 -3.83 -0.01 -11.73
C ASN A 14 -2.74 -0.34 -12.75
N ASN A 15 -1.47 -0.13 -12.40
CA ASN A 15 -0.32 -0.56 -13.22
C ASN A 15 -0.10 -2.08 -13.18
N SER A 16 -0.76 -2.80 -12.28
CA SER A 16 -0.64 -4.26 -12.22
C SER A 16 -1.57 -4.99 -13.20
N ASN A 17 -2.37 -4.27 -13.98
CA ASN A 17 -3.31 -4.86 -14.94
C ASN A 17 -2.57 -5.52 -16.11
N GLY A 18 -2.91 -6.78 -16.40
CA GLY A 18 -2.37 -7.52 -17.55
C GLY A 18 -0.85 -7.38 -17.65
N GLU A 19 -0.39 -6.95 -18.83
CA GLU A 19 1.02 -6.67 -19.13
C GLU A 19 1.32 -5.16 -19.25
N ASP A 20 0.45 -4.30 -18.71
CA ASP A 20 0.61 -2.83 -18.77
C ASP A 20 1.96 -2.40 -18.18
N ASN A 21 2.34 -3.00 -17.05
CA ASN A 21 3.66 -2.86 -16.46
C ASN A 21 4.17 -4.15 -15.84
N THR A 22 5.49 -4.31 -15.87
CA THR A 22 6.19 -5.36 -15.12
C THR A 22 6.26 -5.01 -13.62
N PRO A 23 6.41 -6.00 -12.72
CA PRO A 23 6.62 -5.72 -11.29
C PRO A 23 7.75 -4.71 -11.03
N GLY A 24 8.85 -4.81 -11.79
CA GLY A 24 9.98 -3.88 -11.68
C GLY A 24 9.59 -2.44 -12.02
N GLN A 25 8.89 -2.23 -13.13
CA GLN A 25 8.42 -0.89 -13.54
C GLN A 25 7.48 -0.26 -12.50
N ILE A 26 6.57 -1.07 -11.92
CA ILE A 26 5.67 -0.59 -10.87
C ILE A 26 6.51 -0.19 -9.63
N ALA A 27 7.44 -1.04 -9.19
CA ALA A 27 8.29 -0.75 -8.04
C ALA A 27 9.17 0.50 -8.26
N ASP A 28 9.74 0.67 -9.45
CA ASP A 28 10.51 1.86 -9.82
C ASP A 28 9.67 3.13 -9.79
N GLY A 29 8.44 3.07 -10.32
CA GLY A 29 7.49 4.18 -10.31
C GLY A 29 7.16 4.63 -8.88
N VAL A 30 6.79 3.71 -8.00
CA VAL A 30 6.50 4.03 -6.59
C VAL A 30 7.77 4.53 -5.87
N THR A 31 8.92 3.92 -6.12
CA THR A 31 10.21 4.35 -5.56
C THR A 31 10.54 5.79 -5.96
N ALA A 32 10.31 6.17 -7.22
CA ALA A 32 10.51 7.53 -7.70
C ALA A 32 9.61 8.54 -6.98
N ILE A 33 8.35 8.18 -6.71
CA ILE A 33 7.43 9.02 -5.93
C ILE A 33 7.92 9.17 -4.48
N VAL A 34 8.33 8.09 -3.82
CA VAL A 34 8.88 8.15 -2.45
C VAL A 34 10.12 9.05 -2.40
N ARG A 35 11.07 8.88 -3.34
CA ARG A 35 12.27 9.73 -3.42
C ARG A 35 11.90 11.20 -3.63
N LYS A 36 11.01 11.49 -4.57
CA LYS A 36 10.56 12.86 -4.84
C LYS A 36 9.91 13.50 -3.60
N LEU A 37 9.12 12.76 -2.82
CA LEU A 37 8.55 13.24 -1.56
C LEU A 37 9.64 13.53 -0.55
N ARG A 38 10.64 12.65 -0.39
CA ARG A 38 11.78 12.86 0.52
C ARG A 38 12.61 14.10 0.14
N ASP A 39 12.82 14.33 -1.15
CA ASP A 39 13.60 15.47 -1.64
C ASP A 39 12.86 16.80 -1.45
N ARG A 40 11.55 16.81 -1.71
CA ARG A 40 10.72 18.03 -1.69
C ARG A 40 10.19 18.37 -0.30
N LEU A 41 10.03 17.37 0.56
CA LEU A 41 9.45 17.47 1.90
C LEU A 41 10.32 16.68 2.92
N PRO A 42 11.56 17.15 3.19
CA PRO A 42 12.53 16.39 3.98
C PRO A 42 12.08 16.10 5.43
N ASP A 43 11.23 16.96 5.98
CA ASP A 43 10.70 16.83 7.36
C ASP A 43 9.44 15.96 7.43
N THR A 44 8.81 15.65 6.29
CA THR A 44 7.58 14.83 6.24
C THR A 44 7.91 13.35 6.38
N LYS A 45 7.18 12.66 7.27
CA LYS A 45 7.22 11.20 7.37
C LYS A 45 6.29 10.58 6.33
N ILE A 46 6.76 9.56 5.64
CA ILE A 46 6.01 8.83 4.63
C ILE A 46 5.52 7.53 5.27
N LEU A 47 4.21 7.33 5.27
CA LEU A 47 3.59 6.05 5.59
C LEU A 47 3.29 5.34 4.26
N LEU A 48 4.18 4.44 3.85
CA LEU A 48 4.05 3.65 2.63
C LEU A 48 3.23 2.39 2.93
N LEU A 49 2.12 2.23 2.24
CA LEU A 49 1.22 1.09 2.39
C LEU A 49 1.45 0.05 1.29
N PRO A 50 1.18 -1.23 1.55
CA PRO A 50 1.15 -2.24 0.51
C PRO A 50 0.08 -1.92 -0.53
N ILE A 51 0.36 -2.29 -1.77
CA ILE A 51 -0.70 -2.43 -2.77
C ILE A 51 -1.59 -3.60 -2.33
N PHE A 52 -2.88 -3.37 -2.20
CA PHE A 52 -3.83 -4.36 -1.69
C PHE A 52 -4.00 -5.54 -2.66
N PRO A 53 -4.28 -6.76 -2.15
CA PRO A 53 -4.64 -7.88 -3.01
C PRO A 53 -5.97 -7.60 -3.71
N ARG A 54 -6.19 -8.24 -4.87
CA ARG A 54 -7.39 -8.07 -5.71
C ARG A 54 -7.76 -9.33 -6.49
N GLY A 55 -8.96 -9.36 -7.06
CA GLY A 55 -9.58 -10.55 -7.63
C GLY A 55 -10.07 -11.49 -6.53
N GLU A 56 -11.03 -12.37 -6.80
CA GLU A 56 -11.66 -13.19 -5.75
C GLU A 56 -10.71 -14.25 -5.16
N ASN A 57 -10.00 -14.96 -6.03
CA ASN A 57 -9.12 -16.08 -5.71
C ASN A 57 -7.66 -15.77 -6.06
N PHE A 58 -6.75 -16.69 -5.77
CA PHE A 58 -5.37 -16.63 -6.28
C PHE A 58 -5.34 -16.37 -7.79
N ASN A 59 -4.49 -15.44 -8.21
CA ASN A 59 -4.35 -15.06 -9.61
C ASN A 59 -2.97 -14.40 -9.86
N ASN A 60 -2.58 -14.32 -11.13
CA ASN A 60 -1.29 -13.75 -11.53
C ASN A 60 -1.12 -12.29 -11.10
N GLN A 61 -2.20 -11.50 -11.08
CA GLN A 61 -2.15 -10.10 -10.66
C GLN A 61 -1.82 -9.96 -9.17
N ARG A 62 -2.35 -10.82 -8.30
CA ARG A 62 -1.92 -10.89 -6.88
C ARG A 62 -0.45 -11.27 -6.75
N GLY A 63 0.02 -12.22 -7.55
CA GLY A 63 1.45 -12.60 -7.59
C GLY A 63 2.35 -11.41 -7.97
N LYS A 64 1.97 -10.67 -9.02
CA LYS A 64 2.63 -9.43 -9.45
C LYS A 64 2.66 -8.39 -8.33
N ILE A 65 1.51 -8.14 -7.68
CA ILE A 65 1.41 -7.20 -6.54
C ILE A 65 2.32 -7.61 -5.38
N LEU A 66 2.38 -8.91 -5.02
CA LEU A 66 3.24 -9.40 -3.95
C LEU A 66 4.72 -9.14 -4.25
N GLN A 67 5.17 -9.39 -5.49
CA GLN A 67 6.55 -9.09 -5.91
C GLN A 67 6.86 -7.59 -5.78
N VAL A 68 5.93 -6.72 -6.16
CA VAL A 68 6.10 -5.27 -5.98
C VAL A 68 6.23 -4.92 -4.50
N ASN A 69 5.30 -5.40 -3.65
CA ASN A 69 5.32 -5.12 -2.21
C ASN A 69 6.61 -5.60 -1.53
N GLN A 70 7.20 -6.72 -1.96
CA GLN A 70 8.51 -7.19 -1.46
C GLN A 70 9.65 -6.19 -1.71
N VAL A 71 9.59 -5.42 -2.81
CA VAL A 71 10.55 -4.35 -3.09
C VAL A 71 10.20 -3.11 -2.28
N LEU A 72 8.91 -2.70 -2.28
CA LEU A 72 8.46 -1.48 -1.61
C LEU A 72 8.71 -1.49 -0.10
N GLN A 73 8.52 -2.64 0.57
CA GLN A 73 8.81 -2.78 1.99
C GLN A 73 10.27 -2.41 2.33
N LYS A 74 11.22 -2.65 1.42
CA LYS A 74 12.64 -2.35 1.62
C LYS A 74 12.96 -0.85 1.54
N LEU A 75 12.01 -0.03 1.07
CA LEU A 75 12.15 1.43 1.11
C LEU A 75 11.98 1.99 2.52
N ALA A 76 11.38 1.24 3.45
CA ALA A 76 11.20 1.68 4.81
C ALA A 76 12.54 1.72 5.56
N ASP A 77 12.86 2.89 6.10
CA ASP A 77 14.06 3.15 6.91
C ASP A 77 13.76 3.19 8.42
N ARG A 78 12.49 2.96 8.79
CA ARG A 78 11.95 3.06 10.17
C ARG A 78 12.12 4.44 10.81
N ARG A 79 12.40 5.48 10.02
CA ARG A 79 12.64 6.85 10.49
C ARG A 79 11.82 7.86 9.74
N ASN A 80 11.94 7.88 8.42
CA ASN A 80 11.26 8.81 7.52
C ASN A 80 10.31 8.11 6.57
N VAL A 81 10.56 6.85 6.24
CA VAL A 81 9.66 5.99 5.48
C VAL A 81 9.29 4.80 6.37
N LEU A 82 8.01 4.68 6.65
CA LEU A 82 7.40 3.66 7.49
C LEU A 82 6.58 2.75 6.60
N TRP A 83 6.63 1.45 6.87
CA TRP A 83 5.84 0.43 6.17
C TRP A 83 4.93 -0.28 7.16
N VAL A 84 3.69 -0.53 6.76
CA VAL A 84 2.73 -1.31 7.53
C VAL A 84 2.18 -2.41 6.63
N ASP A 85 2.58 -3.65 6.91
CA ASP A 85 2.06 -4.79 6.18
C ASP A 85 0.75 -5.26 6.81
N PHE A 86 -0.36 -5.04 6.11
CA PHE A 86 -1.68 -5.50 6.55
C PHE A 86 -2.53 -6.04 5.39
N GLY A 87 -1.95 -6.19 4.19
CA GLY A 87 -2.70 -6.65 3.01
C GLY A 87 -3.31 -8.04 3.20
N TYR A 88 -2.69 -8.88 4.03
CA TYR A 88 -3.19 -10.21 4.39
C TYR A 88 -4.53 -10.17 5.13
N LYS A 89 -4.89 -9.06 5.80
CA LYS A 89 -6.17 -8.94 6.52
C LYS A 89 -7.39 -8.92 5.60
N PHE A 90 -7.20 -8.67 4.31
CA PHE A 90 -8.27 -8.71 3.30
C PHE A 90 -8.52 -10.11 2.75
N VAL A 91 -7.71 -11.11 3.13
CA VAL A 91 -7.72 -12.46 2.55
C VAL A 91 -8.05 -13.48 3.64
N THR A 92 -8.99 -14.38 3.36
CA THR A 92 -9.34 -15.48 4.28
C THR A 92 -8.24 -16.55 4.33
N PRO A 93 -8.27 -17.47 5.33
CA PRO A 93 -7.34 -18.61 5.36
C PRO A 93 -7.35 -19.49 4.11
N GLU A 94 -8.49 -19.55 3.40
CA GLU A 94 -8.66 -20.28 2.14
C GLU A 94 -8.12 -19.52 0.93
N GLY A 95 -7.61 -18.30 1.11
CA GLY A 95 -7.04 -17.48 0.05
C GLY A 95 -8.05 -16.63 -0.73
N ARG A 96 -9.29 -16.50 -0.26
CA ARG A 96 -10.35 -15.72 -0.92
C ARG A 96 -10.38 -14.28 -0.41
N ILE A 97 -10.78 -13.33 -1.25
CA ILE A 97 -11.23 -12.00 -0.80
C ILE A 97 -12.75 -12.03 -0.65
N PRO A 98 -13.29 -11.79 0.55
CA PRO A 98 -14.74 -11.73 0.77
C PRO A 98 -15.40 -10.52 0.07
N ARG A 99 -16.63 -10.69 -0.43
CA ARG A 99 -17.40 -9.60 -1.08
C ARG A 99 -17.85 -8.51 -0.10
N ASP A 100 -18.07 -8.86 1.15
CA ASP A 100 -18.36 -7.89 2.21
C ASP A 100 -17.16 -7.02 2.55
N ILE A 101 -15.94 -7.40 2.16
CA ILE A 101 -14.70 -6.61 2.28
C ILE A 101 -14.36 -5.87 0.97
N MET A 102 -14.47 -6.53 -0.18
CA MET A 102 -14.32 -5.92 -1.51
C MET A 102 -15.44 -6.42 -2.44
N PRO A 103 -16.52 -5.66 -2.67
CA PRO A 103 -17.71 -6.13 -3.40
C PRO A 103 -17.45 -6.58 -4.84
N ASP A 104 -16.46 -5.95 -5.49
CA ASP A 104 -15.99 -6.27 -6.84
C ASP A 104 -14.57 -6.89 -6.83
N TYR A 105 -14.08 -7.28 -5.65
CA TYR A 105 -12.75 -7.80 -5.42
C TYR A 105 -11.60 -6.83 -5.75
N LEU A 106 -11.87 -5.53 -5.75
CA LEU A 106 -10.86 -4.49 -5.96
C LEU A 106 -11.07 -3.29 -5.02
N HIS A 107 -12.27 -2.72 -5.02
CA HIS A 107 -12.63 -1.56 -4.22
C HIS A 107 -13.15 -2.02 -2.85
N LEU A 108 -12.72 -1.33 -1.80
CA LEU A 108 -13.12 -1.66 -0.43
C LEU A 108 -14.59 -1.29 -0.19
N SER A 109 -15.30 -2.14 0.54
CA SER A 109 -16.56 -1.80 1.21
C SER A 109 -16.29 -0.91 2.45
N PRO A 110 -17.33 -0.42 3.15
CA PRO A 110 -17.14 0.21 4.47
C PRO A 110 -16.34 -0.66 5.45
N ALA A 111 -16.65 -1.95 5.57
CA ALA A 111 -15.90 -2.88 6.43
C ALA A 111 -14.43 -3.05 5.96
N GLY A 112 -14.18 -3.04 4.64
CA GLY A 112 -12.83 -3.02 4.11
C GLY A 112 -12.06 -1.73 4.45
N TYR A 113 -12.74 -0.58 4.44
CA TYR A 113 -12.16 0.69 4.87
C TYR A 113 -11.85 0.73 6.37
N GLU A 114 -12.67 0.10 7.21
CA GLU A 114 -12.39 -0.06 8.64
C GLU A 114 -11.10 -0.86 8.87
N ILE A 115 -10.93 -1.99 8.18
CA ILE A 115 -9.67 -2.78 8.25
C ILE A 115 -8.47 -1.92 7.85
N TRP A 116 -8.61 -1.09 6.82
CA TRP A 116 -7.54 -0.19 6.41
C TRP A 116 -7.24 0.86 7.50
N ALA A 117 -8.26 1.58 7.99
CA ALA A 117 -8.13 2.58 9.03
C ALA A 117 -7.45 2.00 10.28
N ASP A 118 -8.01 0.94 10.85
CA ASP A 118 -7.49 0.28 12.07
C ASP A 118 -6.05 -0.21 11.90
N SER A 119 -5.66 -0.60 10.68
CA SER A 119 -4.31 -1.09 10.42
C SER A 119 -3.29 0.04 10.32
N MET A 120 -3.67 1.21 9.80
CA MET A 120 -2.73 2.33 9.60
C MET A 120 -2.74 3.36 10.74
N GLU A 121 -3.88 3.54 11.42
CA GLU A 121 -4.09 4.58 12.43
C GLU A 121 -3.05 4.54 13.56
N PRO A 122 -2.67 3.39 14.15
CA PRO A 122 -1.68 3.36 15.22
C PRO A 122 -0.30 3.88 14.80
N VAL A 123 0.06 3.73 13.52
CA VAL A 123 1.33 4.23 12.98
C VAL A 123 1.21 5.69 12.59
N LEU A 124 0.08 6.08 11.99
CA LEU A 124 -0.19 7.46 11.63
C LEU A 124 -0.28 8.36 12.87
N GLY A 125 -0.95 7.92 13.94
CA GLY A 125 -1.06 8.64 15.21
C GLY A 125 0.31 8.95 15.83
N LYS A 126 1.22 7.96 15.83
CA LYS A 126 2.63 8.15 16.26
C LYS A 126 3.36 9.21 15.45
N ILE A 127 3.12 9.30 14.14
CA ILE A 127 3.71 10.34 13.28
C ILE A 127 3.14 11.73 13.63
N LEU A 128 1.83 11.80 13.89
CA LEU A 128 1.14 13.06 14.14
C LEU A 128 1.35 13.59 15.56
N GLY A 129 1.72 12.71 16.50
CA GLY A 129 1.88 12.99 17.92
C GLY A 129 0.56 12.90 18.70
N SER A 130 -0.35 12.02 18.27
CA SER A 130 -1.67 11.76 18.86
C SER A 130 -1.79 10.32 19.32
#